data_AF-A0A7V6BF01-F1
#
_entry.id   AF-A0A7V6BF01-F1
#
_cell.length_a   1.000
_cell.length_b   1.000
_cell.length_c   1.000
_cell.angle_alpha   90.00
_cell.angle_beta   90.00
_cell.angle_gamma   90.00
#
_symmetry.space_group_name_H-M   'P 1'
#
loop_
_entity.id
_entity.type
_entity.pdbx_description
1 polymer ?
#
loop_
_entity_poly.entity_id
_entity_poly.type
_entity_poly.pdbx_seq_one_letter_code
_entity_poly.pdbx_strand_id
1 'polypeptide(L)'
;MSFLDLMLNWIGVLLWLNWRSSAPITPFHAPATTLLSTLKPTTTENVKKTSSLIILILLVLLRPFLYQYLGVYYDWVPSLSFGPVVLNFRSDYLSRMFVYSVLGLAKTMGIIYIWALFLSVFPPLKKSNDFLSRIVKVLLGALDKLPLLIKVILPFFVGVLVWIILTWALASLDIIPRVTTFKLVFQQAILFGVEVYLSLEFLLIFLFFLHLLNMYVYLGNATFWWVINSIAEICLTPIRWLPLQIARLDFTPVAGIALVIAISEFGSWLLAWVYQKLP
;
A
#
# COMPACT_ATOMS: atom_id res chain seq x y z
N MET A 1 -16.79 8.43 -11.26
CA MET A 1 -16.84 7.22 -10.41
C MET A 1 -15.49 6.83 -9.82
N SER A 2 -14.39 6.89 -10.56
CA SER A 2 -13.04 6.57 -10.03
C SER A 2 -12.61 7.39 -8.82
N PHE A 3 -12.98 8.67 -8.74
CA PHE A 3 -12.70 9.50 -7.56
C PHE A 3 -13.45 9.02 -6.30
N LEU A 4 -14.73 8.67 -6.45
CA LEU A 4 -15.54 8.11 -5.36
C LEU A 4 -14.99 6.77 -4.89
N ASP A 5 -14.54 5.92 -5.83
CA ASP A 5 -13.84 4.66 -5.52
C ASP A 5 -12.56 4.90 -4.70
N LEU A 6 -11.74 5.85 -5.13
CA LEU A 6 -10.52 6.26 -4.43
C LEU A 6 -10.84 6.77 -3.02
N MET A 7 -11.84 7.64 -2.85
CA MET A 7 -12.24 8.13 -1.54
C MET A 7 -12.68 7.01 -0.60
N LEU A 8 -13.53 6.09 -1.08
CA LEU A 8 -14.00 4.96 -0.28
C LEU A 8 -12.87 4.01 0.11
N ASN A 9 -11.91 3.76 -0.78
CA ASN A 9 -10.71 2.99 -0.46
C ASN A 9 -9.89 3.66 0.65
N TRP A 10 -9.64 4.97 0.56
CA TRP A 10 -8.92 5.72 1.59
C TRP A 10 -9.65 5.73 2.94
N ILE A 11 -10.98 5.88 2.95
CA ILE A 11 -11.78 5.78 4.16
C ILE A 11 -11.64 4.38 4.77
N GLY A 12 -11.72 3.32 3.96
CA GLY A 12 -11.51 1.94 4.41
C GLY A 12 -10.12 1.73 5.03
N VAL A 13 -9.08 2.27 4.40
CA VAL A 13 -7.71 2.24 4.94
C VAL A 13 -7.61 2.99 6.27
N LEU A 14 -8.22 4.17 6.40
CA LEU A 14 -8.20 4.94 7.63
C LEU A 14 -8.94 4.23 8.77
N LEU A 15 -10.08 3.60 8.48
CA LEU A 15 -10.82 2.78 9.44
C LEU A 15 -9.99 1.58 9.90
N TRP A 16 -9.29 0.93 8.96
CA TRP A 16 -8.36 -0.17 9.26
C TRP A 16 -7.20 0.27 10.15
N LEU A 17 -6.56 1.40 9.82
CA LEU A 17 -5.49 1.98 10.62
C LEU A 17 -5.97 2.35 12.03
N ASN A 18 -7.16 2.95 12.14
CA ASN A 18 -7.75 3.31 13.42
C ASN A 18 -7.99 2.06 14.29
N TRP A 19 -8.57 1.01 13.70
CA TRP A 19 -8.74 -0.28 14.38
C TRP A 19 -7.42 -0.89 14.86
N ARG A 20 -6.38 -0.89 14.00
CA ARG A 20 -5.04 -1.40 14.33
C ARG A 20 -4.32 -0.57 15.39
N SER A 21 -4.42 0.75 15.32
CA SER A 21 -3.79 1.66 16.29
C SER A 21 -4.38 1.57 17.68
N SER A 22 -5.66 1.19 17.77
CA SER A 22 -6.41 0.95 19.00
C SER A 22 -6.27 -0.50 19.51
N ALA A 23 -5.41 -1.32 18.89
CA ALA A 23 -5.08 -2.65 19.42
C ALA A 23 -4.22 -2.49 20.68
N PRO A 24 -4.57 -3.14 21.80
CA PRO A 24 -3.79 -3.04 23.02
C PRO A 24 -2.38 -3.57 22.74
N ILE A 25 -1.39 -2.68 22.81
CA ILE A 25 -0.02 -3.10 23.10
C ILE A 25 -0.15 -3.84 24.42
N THR A 26 0.16 -5.14 24.42
CA THR A 26 0.19 -5.96 25.63
C THR A 26 0.80 -5.13 26.76
N PRO A 27 0.07 -4.84 27.86
CA PRO A 27 0.68 -4.15 28.97
C PRO A 27 1.81 -5.08 29.44
N PHE A 28 3.05 -4.62 29.27
CA PHE A 28 4.17 -5.22 29.96
C PHE A 28 3.77 -5.16 31.43
N HIS A 29 3.51 -6.32 32.04
CA HIS A 29 3.18 -6.40 33.46
C HIS A 29 4.43 -5.93 34.22
N ALA A 30 4.52 -4.63 34.47
CA ALA A 30 5.38 -4.13 35.53
C ALA A 30 4.86 -4.74 36.83
N PRO A 31 5.70 -5.35 37.68
CA PRO A 31 5.26 -5.93 38.93
C PRO A 31 4.59 -4.85 39.77
N ALA A 32 3.32 -5.04 40.08
CA ALA A 32 2.52 -4.10 40.86
C ALA A 32 3.03 -4.10 42.31
N THR A 33 3.74 -3.05 42.70
CA THR A 33 4.29 -2.91 44.06
C THR A 33 3.36 -2.16 45.02
N THR A 34 2.17 -1.68 44.59
CA THR A 34 1.26 -0.92 45.46
C THR A 34 -0.23 -1.11 45.13
N LEU A 35 -1.06 -1.26 46.17
CA LEU A 35 -2.53 -1.41 46.11
C LEU A 35 -3.27 -0.21 45.48
N LEU A 36 -2.62 0.96 45.40
CA LEU A 36 -3.16 2.13 44.72
C LEU A 36 -3.13 1.97 43.18
N SER A 37 -2.25 1.10 42.64
CA SER A 37 -2.16 0.82 41.20
C SER A 37 -3.29 -0.08 40.66
N THR A 38 -4.03 -0.72 41.56
CA THR A 38 -5.18 -1.60 41.24
C THR A 38 -6.47 -0.83 40.97
N LEU A 39 -6.54 0.46 41.30
CA LEU A 39 -7.70 1.34 41.03
C LEU A 39 -7.52 2.11 39.71
N LYS A 40 -7.01 1.45 38.66
CA LYS A 40 -7.04 2.05 37.32
C LYS A 40 -8.49 2.04 36.82
N PRO A 41 -9.11 3.19 36.50
CA PRO A 41 -10.45 3.22 35.95
C PRO A 41 -10.50 2.44 34.64
N THR A 42 -11.59 1.71 34.44
CA THR A 42 -11.89 0.89 33.26
C THR A 42 -12.05 1.82 32.05
N THR A 43 -10.96 2.14 31.37
CA THR A 43 -11.00 3.04 30.22
C THR A 43 -11.85 2.41 29.11
N THR A 44 -12.83 3.18 28.62
CA THR A 44 -13.83 2.86 27.58
C THR A 44 -13.26 2.66 26.16
N GLU A 45 -11.99 2.25 26.05
CA GLU A 45 -11.26 2.18 24.77
C GLU A 45 -11.74 1.03 23.87
N ASN A 46 -12.28 -0.05 24.45
CA ASN A 46 -12.72 -1.22 23.67
C ASN A 46 -13.94 -0.94 22.76
N VAL A 47 -14.84 -0.02 23.13
CA VAL A 47 -16.05 0.29 22.35
C VAL A 47 -15.71 1.03 21.04
N LYS A 48 -14.67 1.88 21.05
CA LYS A 48 -14.21 2.58 19.85
C LYS A 48 -13.54 1.63 18.84
N LYS A 49 -12.93 0.54 19.33
CA LYS A 49 -12.26 -0.48 18.51
C LYS A 49 -13.25 -1.31 17.70
N THR A 50 -14.34 -1.79 18.32
CA THR A 50 -15.32 -2.60 17.58
C THR A 50 -16.10 -1.78 16.58
N SER A 51 -16.39 -0.51 16.91
CA SER A 51 -17.09 0.41 16.02
C SER A 51 -16.38 0.62 14.68
N SER A 52 -15.06 0.82 14.66
CA SER A 52 -14.32 1.03 13.40
C SER A 52 -14.32 -0.20 12.48
N LEU A 53 -14.25 -1.41 13.05
CA LEU A 53 -14.34 -2.66 12.29
C LEU A 53 -15.77 -2.87 11.74
N ILE A 54 -16.79 -2.61 12.55
CA ILE A 54 -18.20 -2.69 12.12
C ILE A 54 -18.45 -1.72 10.96
N ILE A 55 -17.98 -0.47 11.07
CA ILE A 55 -18.11 0.53 10.01
C ILE A 55 -17.37 0.09 8.75
N LEU A 56 -16.18 -0.53 8.87
CA LEU A 56 -15.44 -1.07 7.74
C LEU A 56 -16.20 -2.20 7.03
N ILE A 57 -16.78 -3.14 7.78
CA ILE A 57 -17.62 -4.21 7.22
C ILE A 57 -18.83 -3.61 6.52
N LEU A 58 -19.51 -2.66 7.16
CA LEU A 58 -20.67 -1.99 6.59
C LEU A 58 -20.30 -1.24 5.30
N LEU A 59 -19.16 -0.57 5.27
CA LEU A 59 -18.64 0.12 4.08
C LEU A 59 -18.39 -0.86 2.93
N VAL A 60 -17.76 -2.01 3.21
CA VAL A 60 -17.52 -3.06 2.19
C VAL A 60 -18.82 -3.65 1.66
N LEU A 61 -19.85 -3.79 2.50
CA LEU A 61 -21.16 -4.33 2.12
C LEU A 61 -22.03 -3.33 1.36
N LEU A 62 -22.02 -2.05 1.73
CA LEU A 62 -22.84 -1.01 1.10
C LEU A 62 -22.28 -0.52 -0.24
N ARG A 63 -20.95 -0.48 -0.36
CA ARG A 63 -20.23 0.03 -1.54
C ARG A 63 -20.64 -0.65 -2.87
N PRO A 64 -20.82 -1.98 -2.95
CA PRO A 64 -21.32 -2.67 -4.15
C PRO A 64 -22.69 -2.18 -4.62
N PHE A 65 -23.61 -1.86 -3.68
CA PHE A 65 -24.94 -1.34 -4.04
C PHE A 65 -24.83 0.05 -4.65
N LEU A 66 -23.97 0.91 -4.10
CA LEU A 66 -23.69 2.23 -4.68
C LEU A 66 -23.10 2.09 -6.09
N TYR A 67 -22.21 1.13 -6.30
CA TYR A 67 -21.60 0.87 -7.61
C TYR A 67 -22.56 0.31 -8.64
N GLN A 68 -23.48 -0.57 -8.24
CA GLN A 68 -24.51 -1.03 -9.15
C GLN A 68 -25.47 0.11 -9.52
N TYR A 69 -25.98 0.85 -8.53
CA TYR A 69 -26.94 1.92 -8.77
C TYR A 69 -26.35 3.06 -9.63
N LEU A 70 -25.17 3.55 -9.26
CA LEU A 70 -24.49 4.60 -10.03
C LEU A 70 -23.89 4.05 -11.34
N GLY A 71 -23.46 2.79 -11.36
CA GLY A 71 -22.86 2.16 -12.52
C GLY A 71 -23.83 2.02 -13.69
N VAL A 72 -25.06 1.62 -13.41
CA VAL A 72 -26.14 1.53 -14.42
C VAL A 72 -26.58 2.92 -14.88
N TYR A 73 -26.61 3.92 -13.99
CA TYR A 73 -27.06 5.26 -14.35
C TYR A 73 -26.05 6.03 -15.23
N TYR A 74 -24.75 5.79 -15.04
CA TYR A 74 -23.68 6.50 -15.74
C TYR A 74 -22.95 5.65 -16.79
N ASP A 75 -23.47 4.46 -17.14
CA ASP A 75 -22.82 3.47 -18.02
C ASP A 75 -21.34 3.22 -17.67
N TRP A 76 -21.05 3.19 -16.37
CA TRP A 76 -19.67 3.07 -15.88
C TRP A 76 -19.22 1.61 -15.86
N VAL A 77 -18.09 1.33 -16.51
CA VAL A 77 -17.41 0.04 -16.48
C VAL A 77 -16.27 0.06 -15.46
N PRO A 78 -16.43 -0.55 -14.27
CA PRO A 78 -15.36 -0.66 -13.29
C PRO A 78 -14.20 -1.50 -13.83
N SER A 79 -13.02 -0.90 -13.87
CA SER A 79 -11.77 -1.55 -14.28
C SER A 79 -10.77 -1.55 -13.13
N LEU A 80 -10.07 -2.66 -12.92
CA LEU A 80 -9.02 -2.78 -11.91
C LEU A 80 -7.73 -3.26 -12.58
N SER A 81 -6.73 -2.38 -12.61
CA SER A 81 -5.42 -2.68 -13.17
C SER A 81 -4.52 -3.40 -12.17
N PHE A 82 -3.90 -4.48 -12.61
CA PHE A 82 -2.88 -5.24 -11.89
C PHE A 82 -1.59 -5.27 -12.71
N GLY A 83 -1.22 -4.10 -13.27
CA GLY A 83 -0.10 -3.97 -14.21
C GLY A 83 -0.49 -4.43 -15.61
N PRO A 84 0.07 -5.55 -16.11
CA PRO A 84 -0.21 -6.05 -17.46
C PRO A 84 -1.65 -6.57 -17.64
N VAL A 85 -2.36 -6.87 -16.54
CA VAL A 85 -3.74 -7.38 -16.59
C VAL A 85 -4.71 -6.31 -16.11
N VAL A 86 -5.68 -5.97 -16.95
CA VAL A 86 -6.80 -5.10 -16.60
C VAL A 86 -8.06 -5.95 -16.49
N LEU A 87 -8.66 -5.97 -15.30
CA LEU A 87 -9.91 -6.68 -15.06
C LEU A 87 -11.07 -5.72 -15.20
N ASN A 88 -11.96 -6.02 -16.14
CA ASN A 88 -13.18 -5.26 -16.35
C ASN A 88 -14.36 -6.00 -15.73
N PHE A 89 -15.13 -5.29 -14.92
CA PHE A 89 -16.29 -5.83 -14.23
C PHE A 89 -17.56 -5.20 -14.82
N ARG A 90 -18.60 -6.02 -15.01
CA ARG A 90 -19.91 -5.54 -15.46
C ARG A 90 -20.72 -5.04 -14.27
N SER A 91 -21.16 -3.78 -14.32
CA SER A 91 -21.93 -3.11 -13.25
C SER A 91 -23.32 -3.71 -13.01
N ASP A 92 -23.89 -4.40 -13.99
CA ASP A 92 -25.22 -5.03 -13.91
C ASP A 92 -25.33 -6.09 -12.79
N TYR A 93 -24.22 -6.78 -12.51
CA TYR A 93 -24.21 -7.92 -11.58
C TYR A 93 -23.67 -7.51 -10.21
N LEU A 94 -24.54 -7.56 -9.19
CA LEU A 94 -24.19 -7.25 -7.80
C LEU A 94 -23.01 -8.10 -7.29
N SER A 95 -22.96 -9.39 -7.62
CA SER A 95 -21.87 -10.28 -7.21
C SER A 95 -20.50 -9.82 -7.75
N ARG A 96 -20.46 -9.33 -8.99
CA ARG A 96 -19.23 -8.78 -9.61
C ARG A 96 -18.84 -7.45 -8.98
N MET A 97 -19.82 -6.61 -8.62
CA MET A 97 -19.57 -5.37 -7.87
C MET A 97 -19.03 -5.64 -6.45
N PHE A 98 -19.50 -6.71 -5.80
CA PHE A 98 -18.97 -7.15 -4.51
C PHE A 98 -17.49 -7.53 -4.61
N VAL A 99 -17.15 -8.36 -5.60
CA VAL A 99 -15.76 -8.76 -5.86
C VAL A 99 -14.90 -7.54 -6.18
N TYR A 100 -15.39 -6.61 -7.01
CA TYR A 100 -14.69 -5.35 -7.31
C TYR A 100 -14.42 -4.51 -6.05
N SER A 101 -15.43 -4.35 -5.17
CA SER A 101 -15.29 -3.62 -3.90
C SER A 101 -14.22 -4.22 -2.99
N VAL A 102 -14.24 -5.55 -2.82
CA VAL A 102 -13.28 -6.28 -1.98
C VAL A 102 -11.88 -6.22 -2.58
N LEU A 103 -11.73 -6.48 -3.89
CA LEU A 103 -10.43 -6.46 -4.56
C LEU A 103 -9.83 -5.05 -4.63
N GLY A 104 -10.64 -4.01 -4.84
CA GLY A 104 -10.20 -2.62 -4.81
C GLY A 104 -9.63 -2.24 -3.45
N LEU A 105 -10.36 -2.55 -2.37
CA LEU A 105 -9.87 -2.31 -1.01
C LEU A 105 -8.62 -3.15 -0.70
N ALA A 106 -8.62 -4.44 -1.06
CA ALA A 106 -7.48 -5.32 -0.83
C ALA A 106 -6.22 -4.87 -1.60
N LYS A 107 -6.36 -4.42 -2.84
CA LYS A 107 -5.27 -3.85 -3.63
C LYS A 107 -4.69 -2.62 -2.94
N THR A 108 -5.53 -1.66 -2.56
CA THR A 108 -5.06 -0.43 -1.89
C THR A 108 -4.41 -0.72 -0.54
N MET A 109 -4.97 -1.63 0.26
CA MET A 109 -4.33 -2.09 1.49
C MET A 109 -2.98 -2.75 1.20
N GLY A 110 -2.91 -3.66 0.22
CA GLY A 110 -1.69 -4.35 -0.18
C GLY A 110 -0.57 -3.36 -0.52
N ILE A 111 -0.87 -2.35 -1.35
CA ILE A 111 0.06 -1.27 -1.71
C ILE A 111 0.60 -0.56 -0.46
N ILE A 112 -0.27 -0.20 0.48
CA ILE A 112 0.15 0.48 1.72
C ILE A 112 1.03 -0.42 2.60
N TYR A 113 0.74 -1.72 2.66
CA TYR A 113 1.59 -2.70 3.35
C TYR A 113 2.97 -2.82 2.70
N ILE A 114 3.06 -2.81 1.37
CA ILE A 114 4.32 -2.83 0.61
C ILE A 114 5.11 -1.54 0.90
N TRP A 115 4.44 -0.38 0.87
CA TRP A 115 5.06 0.90 1.20
C TRP A 115 5.62 0.91 2.62
N ALA A 116 4.86 0.40 3.59
CA ALA A 116 5.32 0.32 4.96
C ALA A 116 6.50 -0.66 5.13
N LEU A 117 6.48 -1.80 4.41
CA LEU A 117 7.61 -2.75 4.38
C LEU A 117 8.88 -2.08 3.85
N PHE A 118 8.75 -1.33 2.75
CA PHE A 118 9.85 -0.56 2.19
C PHE A 118 10.40 0.48 3.19
N LEU A 119 9.52 1.30 3.79
CA LEU A 119 9.90 2.31 4.77
C LEU A 119 10.59 1.69 6.01
N SER A 120 10.17 0.50 6.44
CA SER A 120 10.74 -0.23 7.57
C SER A 120 12.20 -0.70 7.34
N VAL A 121 12.68 -0.72 6.09
CA VAL A 121 14.08 -1.05 5.77
C VAL A 121 15.03 0.04 6.27
N PHE A 122 14.59 1.30 6.28
CA PHE A 122 15.47 2.45 6.53
C PHE A 122 15.79 2.66 8.02
N PRO A 123 17.08 2.77 8.40
CA PRO A 123 17.50 2.99 9.79
C PRO A 123 16.94 4.26 10.47
N PRO A 124 16.82 5.44 9.80
CA PRO A 124 16.27 6.65 10.40
C PRO A 124 14.86 6.43 10.99
N LEU A 125 14.04 5.63 10.32
CA LEU A 125 12.69 5.33 10.77
C LEU A 125 12.67 4.45 12.03
N LYS A 126 13.64 3.53 12.17
CA LYS A 126 13.76 2.67 13.37
C LYS A 126 14.21 3.46 14.60
N LYS A 127 15.11 4.44 14.40
CA LYS A 127 15.68 5.26 15.47
C LYS A 127 14.70 6.33 15.97
N SER A 128 13.86 6.86 15.09
CA SER A 128 12.86 7.87 15.45
C SER A 128 11.64 7.27 16.16
N ASN A 129 11.11 7.96 17.18
CA ASN A 129 9.81 7.65 17.81
C ASN A 129 8.73 8.60 17.29
N ASP A 130 8.69 8.78 15.98
CA ASP A 130 7.90 9.80 15.33
C ASP A 130 6.58 9.25 14.77
N PHE A 131 5.69 10.14 14.29
CA PHE A 131 4.37 9.74 13.78
C PHE A 131 4.45 8.66 12.68
N LEU A 132 5.35 8.82 11.71
CA LEU A 132 5.56 7.85 10.62
C LEU A 132 6.05 6.51 11.15
N SER A 133 7.01 6.50 12.07
CA SER A 133 7.53 5.24 12.61
C SER A 133 6.48 4.50 13.43
N ARG A 134 5.60 5.23 14.14
CA ARG A 134 4.44 4.65 14.83
C ARG A 134 3.45 4.01 13.86
N ILE A 135 3.10 4.68 12.75
CA ILE A 135 2.20 4.12 11.73
C ILE A 135 2.78 2.83 11.15
N VAL A 136 4.04 2.86 10.74
CA VAL A 136 4.72 1.71 10.13
C VAL A 136 4.78 0.53 11.12
N LYS A 137 5.11 0.78 12.39
CA LYS A 137 5.11 -0.26 13.44
C LYS A 137 3.71 -0.84 13.69
N VAL A 138 2.68 0.00 13.75
CA VAL A 138 1.29 -0.44 13.93
C VAL A 138 0.82 -1.29 12.75
N LEU A 139 1.20 -0.91 11.53
CA LEU A 139 0.77 -1.60 10.33
C LEU A 139 1.48 -2.96 10.16
N LEU A 140 2.81 -3.00 10.31
CA LEU A 140 3.60 -4.23 10.16
C LEU A 140 3.50 -5.17 11.36
N GLY A 141 3.41 -4.64 12.58
CA GLY A 141 3.45 -5.43 13.81
C GLY A 141 4.66 -6.38 13.85
N ALA A 142 4.40 -7.69 13.82
CA ALA A 142 5.45 -8.71 13.84
C ALA A 142 6.36 -8.70 12.60
N LEU A 143 5.86 -8.25 11.44
CA LEU A 143 6.64 -8.19 10.20
C LEU A 143 7.81 -7.21 10.29
N ASP A 144 7.76 -6.24 11.22
CA ASP A 144 8.86 -5.28 11.44
C ASP A 144 10.10 -5.95 12.06
N LYS A 145 9.95 -7.11 12.71
CA LYS A 145 11.07 -7.83 13.34
C LYS A 145 11.86 -8.71 12.37
N LEU A 146 11.37 -8.88 11.14
CA LEU A 146 12.01 -9.76 10.15
C LEU A 146 13.37 -9.19 9.70
N PRO A 147 14.32 -10.07 9.32
CA PRO A 147 15.59 -9.64 8.73
C PRO A 147 15.35 -8.94 7.40
N LEU A 148 16.27 -8.04 7.03
CA LEU A 148 16.14 -7.15 5.87
C LEU A 148 15.89 -7.93 4.56
N LEU A 149 16.63 -9.01 4.34
CA LEU A 149 16.51 -9.82 3.13
C LEU A 149 15.12 -10.44 2.97
N ILE A 150 14.52 -10.91 4.07
CA ILE A 150 13.15 -11.45 4.05
C ILE A 150 12.15 -10.32 3.76
N LYS A 151 12.29 -9.13 4.36
CA LYS A 151 11.39 -8.00 4.09
C LYS A 151 11.37 -7.57 2.64
N VAL A 152 12.53 -7.59 1.98
CA VAL A 152 12.64 -7.21 0.57
C VAL A 152 12.01 -8.26 -0.34
N ILE A 153 12.21 -9.55 -0.06
CA ILE A 153 11.74 -10.64 -0.93
C ILE A 153 10.27 -11.03 -0.65
N LEU A 154 9.76 -10.76 0.54
CA LEU A 154 8.40 -11.11 0.97
C LEU A 154 7.30 -10.56 0.04
N PRO A 155 7.30 -9.28 -0.37
CA PRO A 155 6.31 -8.75 -1.32
C PRO A 155 6.19 -9.56 -2.61
N PHE A 156 7.31 -10.03 -3.14
CA PHE A 156 7.32 -10.85 -4.36
C PHE A 156 6.56 -12.17 -4.16
N PHE A 157 6.93 -12.96 -3.15
CA PHE A 157 6.30 -14.26 -2.93
C PHE A 157 4.83 -14.13 -2.52
N VAL A 158 4.50 -13.11 -1.73
CA VAL A 158 3.11 -12.82 -1.40
C VAL A 158 2.33 -12.45 -2.65
N GLY A 159 2.90 -11.61 -3.53
CA GLY A 159 2.30 -11.28 -4.83
C GLY A 159 2.02 -12.51 -5.68
N VAL A 160 3.02 -13.37 -5.87
CA VAL A 160 2.89 -14.64 -6.62
C VAL A 160 1.75 -15.50 -6.06
N LEU A 161 1.73 -15.71 -4.74
CA LEU A 161 0.73 -16.53 -4.07
C LEU A 161 -0.68 -15.93 -4.22
N VAL A 162 -0.80 -14.62 -3.98
CA VAL A 162 -2.06 -13.88 -4.14
C VAL A 162 -2.58 -14.01 -5.58
N TRP A 163 -1.73 -13.90 -6.59
CA TRP A 163 -2.14 -14.04 -7.98
C TRP A 163 -2.64 -15.45 -8.31
N ILE A 164 -1.99 -16.50 -7.80
CA ILE A 164 -2.44 -17.88 -7.99
C ILE A 164 -3.83 -18.10 -7.37
N ILE A 165 -4.06 -17.60 -6.16
CA ILE A 165 -5.38 -17.69 -5.51
C ILE A 165 -6.41 -16.86 -6.29
N LEU A 166 -6.04 -15.66 -6.70
CA LEU A 166 -6.93 -14.73 -7.38
C LEU A 166 -7.35 -15.25 -8.75
N THR A 167 -6.41 -15.79 -9.55
CA THR A 167 -6.73 -16.39 -10.85
C THR A 167 -7.69 -17.56 -10.71
N TRP A 168 -7.50 -18.42 -9.70
CA TRP A 168 -8.44 -19.50 -9.40
C TRP A 168 -9.84 -18.97 -9.01
N ALA A 169 -9.90 -17.98 -8.12
CA ALA A 169 -11.17 -17.39 -7.66
C ALA A 169 -11.89 -16.58 -8.76
N LEU A 170 -11.16 -15.94 -9.67
CA LEU A 170 -11.74 -15.18 -10.78
C LEU A 170 -12.19 -16.09 -11.92
N ALA A 171 -11.50 -17.22 -12.13
CA ALA A 171 -11.91 -18.23 -13.09
C ALA A 171 -13.17 -18.98 -12.64
N SER A 172 -13.37 -19.19 -11.33
CA SER A 172 -14.61 -19.82 -10.82
C SER A 172 -15.84 -18.91 -10.91
N LEU A 173 -15.64 -17.61 -11.08
CA LEU A 173 -16.70 -16.60 -11.22
C LEU A 173 -16.96 -16.17 -12.68
N ASP A 174 -16.33 -16.84 -13.65
CA ASP A 174 -16.40 -16.51 -15.08
C ASP A 174 -16.10 -15.02 -15.37
N ILE A 175 -15.12 -14.47 -14.64
CA ILE A 175 -14.61 -13.09 -14.83
C ILE A 175 -13.43 -13.11 -15.81
N ILE A 176 -12.57 -14.13 -15.69
CA ILE A 176 -11.43 -14.38 -16.58
C ILE A 176 -11.63 -15.75 -17.24
N PRO A 177 -11.24 -15.93 -18.52
CA PRO A 177 -11.24 -17.26 -19.13
C PRO A 177 -10.42 -18.26 -18.30
N ARG A 178 -10.94 -19.48 -18.16
CA ARG A 178 -10.28 -20.53 -17.41
C ARG A 178 -8.95 -20.90 -18.08
N VAL A 179 -7.85 -20.69 -17.36
CA VAL A 179 -6.51 -21.00 -17.86
C VAL A 179 -6.35 -22.52 -17.93
N THR A 180 -5.95 -23.03 -19.10
CA THR A 180 -5.85 -24.46 -19.38
C THR A 180 -4.60 -25.10 -18.76
N THR A 181 -3.53 -24.33 -18.56
CA THR A 181 -2.22 -24.85 -18.13
C THR A 181 -1.69 -24.14 -16.89
N PHE A 182 -1.35 -24.90 -15.84
CA PHE A 182 -0.77 -24.37 -14.59
C PHE A 182 0.54 -23.59 -14.82
N LYS A 183 1.35 -24.00 -15.80
CA LYS A 183 2.57 -23.29 -16.19
C LYS A 183 2.31 -21.82 -16.56
N LEU A 184 1.22 -21.55 -17.28
CA LEU A 184 0.86 -20.19 -17.67
C LEU A 184 0.45 -19.36 -16.45
N VAL A 185 -0.35 -19.93 -15.55
CA VAL A 185 -0.73 -19.27 -14.27
C VAL A 185 0.52 -18.92 -13.45
N PHE A 186 1.49 -19.82 -13.37
CA PHE A 186 2.73 -19.58 -12.64
C PHE A 186 3.59 -18.48 -13.27
N GLN A 187 3.70 -18.45 -14.61
CA GLN A 187 4.40 -17.37 -15.32
C GLN A 187 3.75 -16.01 -15.09
N GLN A 188 2.41 -15.94 -15.16
CA GLN A 188 1.67 -14.71 -14.86
C GLN A 188 1.85 -14.29 -13.39
N ALA A 189 1.88 -15.24 -12.46
CA ALA A 189 2.09 -14.97 -11.04
C ALA A 189 3.48 -14.38 -10.77
N ILE A 190 4.51 -14.85 -11.46
CA ILE A 190 5.86 -14.26 -11.38
C ILE A 190 5.85 -12.81 -11.86
N LEU A 191 5.24 -12.54 -13.02
CA LEU A 191 5.13 -11.18 -13.54
C LEU A 191 4.39 -10.26 -12.56
N PHE A 192 3.30 -10.75 -11.97
CA PHE A 192 2.57 -10.02 -10.94
C PHE A 192 3.44 -9.77 -9.70
N GLY A 193 4.24 -10.75 -9.26
CA GLY A 193 5.19 -10.57 -8.16
C GLY A 193 6.22 -9.47 -8.43
N VAL A 194 6.64 -9.27 -9.67
CA VAL A 194 7.52 -8.15 -10.07
C VAL A 194 6.75 -6.83 -10.08
N GLU A 195 5.55 -6.81 -10.64
CA GLU A 195 4.66 -5.64 -10.70
C GLU A 195 4.41 -5.02 -9.32
N VAL A 196 4.34 -5.84 -8.28
CA VAL A 196 4.21 -5.39 -6.88
C VAL A 196 5.25 -4.32 -6.52
N TYR A 197 6.48 -4.41 -7.02
CA TYR A 197 7.53 -3.43 -6.73
C TYR A 197 7.35 -2.12 -7.48
N LEU A 198 6.72 -2.12 -8.66
CA LEU A 198 6.42 -0.88 -9.40
C LEU A 198 5.46 0.02 -8.62
N SER A 199 4.65 -0.55 -7.73
CA SER A 199 3.80 0.25 -6.82
C SER A 199 4.58 1.20 -5.90
N LEU A 200 5.89 1.01 -5.71
CA LEU A 200 6.75 1.91 -4.95
C LEU A 200 6.99 3.26 -5.63
N GLU A 201 6.70 3.38 -6.93
CA GLU A 201 6.82 4.63 -7.68
C GLU A 201 6.15 5.80 -6.94
N PHE A 202 4.86 5.67 -6.61
CA PHE A 202 4.11 6.75 -5.99
C PHE A 202 4.68 7.15 -4.63
N LEU A 203 5.18 6.17 -3.85
CA LEU A 203 5.81 6.43 -2.56
C LEU A 203 7.12 7.21 -2.74
N LEU A 204 7.98 6.80 -3.68
CA LEU A 204 9.26 7.43 -3.93
C LEU A 204 9.09 8.84 -4.49
N ILE A 205 8.20 9.02 -5.47
CA ILE A 205 7.86 10.35 -6.01
C ILE A 205 7.38 11.26 -4.88
N PHE A 206 6.49 10.76 -4.02
CA PHE A 206 5.97 11.54 -2.89
C PHE A 206 7.07 11.90 -1.88
N LEU A 207 7.97 10.97 -1.53
CA LEU A 207 9.10 11.22 -0.63
C LEU A 207 10.06 12.27 -1.21
N PHE A 208 10.42 12.15 -2.49
CA PHE A 208 11.30 13.12 -3.16
C PHE A 208 10.65 14.47 -3.31
N PHE A 209 9.35 14.53 -3.57
CA PHE A 209 8.59 15.77 -3.59
C PHE A 209 8.58 16.46 -2.22
N LEU A 210 8.32 15.72 -1.13
CA LEU A 210 8.38 16.28 0.22
C LEU A 210 9.78 16.77 0.60
N HIS A 211 10.81 16.01 0.21
CA HIS A 211 12.20 16.41 0.41
C HIS A 211 12.52 17.71 -0.34
N LEU A 212 12.11 17.82 -1.61
CA LEU A 212 12.23 19.05 -2.39
C LEU A 212 11.51 20.19 -1.68
N LEU A 213 10.25 20.00 -1.30
CA LEU A 213 9.46 21.04 -0.66
C LEU A 213 10.16 21.54 0.61
N ASN A 214 10.69 20.65 1.45
CA ASN A 214 11.41 21.04 2.65
C ASN A 214 12.78 21.73 2.37
N MET A 215 13.42 21.44 1.24
CA MET A 215 14.64 22.15 0.82
C MET A 215 14.34 23.59 0.39
N TYR A 216 13.23 23.84 -0.32
CA TYR A 216 12.88 25.15 -0.86
C TYR A 216 12.04 26.00 0.10
N VAL A 217 11.21 25.35 0.90
CA VAL A 217 10.35 25.99 1.91
C VAL A 217 10.71 25.36 3.24
N TYR A 218 11.28 26.16 4.14
CA TYR A 218 11.58 25.69 5.48
C TYR A 218 10.27 25.46 6.25
N LEU A 219 9.92 24.19 6.48
CA LEU A 219 8.69 23.78 7.17
C LEU A 219 8.91 23.46 8.66
N GLY A 220 10.03 23.92 9.23
CA GLY A 220 10.36 23.79 10.64
C GLY A 220 11.24 22.59 10.98
N ASN A 221 11.65 22.50 12.25
CA ASN A 221 12.57 21.48 12.76
C ASN A 221 11.83 20.25 13.35
N ALA A 222 10.73 19.84 12.74
CA ALA A 222 10.02 18.65 13.19
C ALA A 222 10.81 17.38 12.84
N THR A 223 10.80 16.38 13.73
CA THR A 223 11.43 15.06 13.51
C THR A 223 10.98 14.43 12.19
N PHE A 224 9.74 14.71 11.77
CA PHE A 224 9.14 14.22 10.54
C PHE A 224 9.95 14.62 9.30
N TRP A 225 10.32 15.90 9.21
CA TRP A 225 11.13 16.43 8.11
C TRP A 225 12.54 15.84 8.12
N TRP A 226 13.13 15.67 9.30
CA TRP A 226 14.43 15.00 9.42
C TRP A 226 14.39 13.54 8.92
N VAL A 227 13.35 12.78 9.27
CA VAL A 227 13.17 11.40 8.81
C VAL A 227 12.99 11.35 7.29
N ILE A 228 12.11 12.18 6.73
CA ILE A 228 11.87 12.22 5.29
C ILE A 228 13.14 12.58 4.53
N ASN A 229 13.84 13.63 4.96
CA ASN A 229 15.09 14.03 4.33
C ASN A 229 16.11 12.90 4.40
N SER A 230 16.31 12.30 5.58
CA SER A 230 17.27 11.20 5.74
C SER A 230 16.95 10.01 4.83
N ILE A 231 15.68 9.63 4.67
CA ILE A 231 15.27 8.55 3.77
C ILE A 231 15.49 8.95 2.32
N ALA A 232 15.06 10.15 1.92
CA ALA A 232 15.22 10.66 0.57
C ALA A 232 16.70 10.73 0.17
N GLU A 233 17.58 11.22 1.05
CA GLU A 233 19.02 11.27 0.80
C GLU A 233 19.63 9.88 0.60
N ILE A 234 19.27 8.90 1.44
CA ILE A 234 19.72 7.51 1.27
C ILE A 234 19.27 6.98 -0.10
N CYS A 235 18.01 7.18 -0.46
CA CYS A 235 17.47 6.77 -1.77
C CYS A 235 18.12 7.49 -2.96
N LEU A 236 18.51 8.76 -2.80
CA LEU A 236 19.14 9.57 -3.85
C LEU A 236 20.67 9.40 -3.92
N THR A 237 21.30 8.77 -2.93
CA THR A 237 22.75 8.46 -2.92
C THR A 237 23.28 7.89 -4.24
N PRO A 238 22.64 6.87 -4.88
CA PRO A 238 23.12 6.35 -6.16
C PRO A 238 23.06 7.37 -7.31
N ILE A 239 22.24 8.42 -7.21
CA ILE A 239 22.04 9.45 -8.24
C ILE A 239 22.91 10.68 -7.96
N ARG A 240 23.40 10.86 -6.73
CA ARG A 240 24.27 11.98 -6.33
C ARG A 240 25.63 12.03 -7.04
N TRP A 241 26.05 10.95 -7.72
CA TRP A 241 27.23 10.97 -8.59
C TRP A 241 27.10 11.91 -9.81
N LEU A 242 25.88 12.27 -10.21
CA LEU A 242 25.65 13.25 -11.27
C LEU A 242 25.76 14.67 -10.69
N PRO A 243 26.62 15.55 -11.26
CA PRO A 243 26.78 16.93 -10.78
C PRO A 243 25.58 17.80 -11.19
N LEU A 244 24.43 17.61 -10.54
CA LEU A 244 23.16 18.28 -10.82
C LEU A 244 22.93 19.54 -9.96
N GLN A 245 24.00 20.08 -9.38
CA GLN A 245 23.95 21.29 -8.57
C GLN A 245 24.25 22.50 -9.45
N ILE A 246 23.25 23.37 -9.63
CA ILE A 246 23.43 24.65 -10.32
C ILE A 246 23.45 25.74 -9.26
N ALA A 247 24.64 26.26 -8.97
CA ALA A 247 24.90 27.25 -7.92
C ALA A 247 24.44 26.79 -6.53
N ARG A 248 23.30 27.30 -6.03
CA ARG A 248 22.71 26.92 -4.72
C ARG A 248 21.50 26.01 -4.83
N LEU A 249 21.08 25.68 -6.06
CA LEU A 249 19.90 24.86 -6.32
C LEU A 249 20.31 23.41 -6.56
N ASP A 250 19.79 22.51 -5.73
CA ASP A 250 19.97 21.07 -5.89
C ASP A 250 18.80 20.48 -6.69
N PHE A 251 19.09 19.96 -7.89
CA PHE A 251 18.11 19.30 -8.76
C PHE A 251 18.13 17.77 -8.64
N THR A 252 18.94 17.21 -7.73
CA THR A 252 19.00 15.76 -7.49
C THR A 252 17.62 15.14 -7.21
N PRO A 253 16.72 15.75 -6.41
CA PRO A 253 15.39 15.17 -6.16
C PRO A 253 14.52 15.15 -7.43
N VAL A 254 14.65 16.14 -8.31
CA VAL A 254 13.91 16.21 -9.58
C VAL A 254 14.38 15.12 -10.53
N ALA A 255 15.70 14.93 -10.65
CA ALA A 255 16.27 13.82 -11.41
C ALA A 255 15.87 12.46 -10.83
N GLY A 256 15.80 12.34 -9.50
CA GLY A 256 15.27 11.17 -8.82
C GLY A 256 13.83 10.84 -9.21
N ILE A 257 12.94 11.85 -9.21
CA ILE A 257 11.54 11.69 -9.66
C ILE A 257 11.50 11.23 -11.12
N ALA A 258 12.23 11.90 -12.01
CA ALA A 258 12.26 11.56 -13.43
C ALA A 258 12.76 10.12 -13.66
N LEU A 259 13.78 9.70 -12.91
CA LEU A 259 14.32 8.34 -12.98
C LEU A 259 13.32 7.30 -12.47
N VAL A 260 12.62 7.57 -11.36
CA VAL A 260 11.59 6.66 -10.83
C VAL A 260 10.46 6.49 -11.86
N ILE A 261 9.98 7.57 -12.46
CA ILE A 261 8.95 7.53 -13.51
C ILE A 261 9.47 6.73 -14.71
N ALA A 262 10.69 7.00 -15.18
CA ALA A 262 11.28 6.29 -16.32
C ALA A 262 11.41 4.78 -16.06
N ILE A 263 11.85 4.38 -14.86
CA ILE A 263 11.93 2.96 -14.47
C ILE A 263 10.53 2.34 -14.40
N SER A 264 9.55 3.05 -13.87
CA SER A 264 8.18 2.53 -13.75
C SER A 264 7.52 2.34 -15.10
N GLU A 265 7.60 3.33 -15.98
CA GLU A 265 7.05 3.28 -17.34
C GLU A 265 7.76 2.23 -18.20
N PHE A 266 9.09 2.15 -18.11
CA PHE A 266 9.84 1.10 -18.82
C PHE A 266 9.54 -0.29 -18.26
N GLY A 267 9.41 -0.41 -16.94
CA GLY A 267 9.06 -1.65 -16.26
C GLY A 267 7.67 -2.14 -16.63
N SER A 268 6.67 -1.27 -16.61
CA SER A 268 5.28 -1.59 -16.97
C SER A 268 5.18 -2.01 -18.44
N TRP A 269 5.87 -1.28 -19.33
CA TRP A 269 5.96 -1.63 -20.75
C TRP A 269 6.63 -2.99 -20.96
N LEU A 270 7.76 -3.25 -20.30
CA LEU A 270 8.49 -4.50 -20.41
C LEU A 270 7.64 -5.67 -19.90
N LEU A 271 6.95 -5.51 -18.77
CA LEU A 271 6.06 -6.53 -18.22
C LEU A 271 4.87 -6.80 -19.15
N ALA A 272 4.28 -5.77 -19.75
CA ALA A 272 3.22 -5.92 -20.74
C ALA A 272 3.72 -6.67 -21.99
N TRP A 273 4.92 -6.35 -22.47
CA TRP A 273 5.54 -7.02 -23.61
C TRP A 273 5.82 -8.50 -23.32
N VAL A 274 6.40 -8.82 -22.15
CA VAL A 274 6.64 -10.21 -21.74
C VAL A 274 5.32 -10.97 -21.58
N TYR A 275 4.30 -10.33 -21.01
CA TYR A 275 2.98 -10.93 -20.83
C TYR A 275 2.34 -11.31 -22.17
N GLN A 276 2.43 -10.45 -23.20
CA GLN A 276 1.92 -10.74 -24.55
C GLN A 276 2.66 -11.88 -25.26
N LYS A 277 3.90 -12.17 -24.85
CA LYS A 277 4.74 -13.24 -25.40
C LYS A 277 4.53 -14.59 -24.70
N LEU A 278 3.69 -14.65 -23.66
CA LEU A 278 3.39 -15.91 -22.98
C LEU A 278 2.55 -16.83 -23.90
N PRO A 279 2.86 -18.14 -23.93
CA PRO A 279 2.20 -19.12 -24.80
C PRO A 279 0.78 -19.50 -24.35
#